data_AF-A0A353BII2-F1
#
_entry.id   AF-A0A353BII2-F1
#
_cell.length_a   1.000
_cell.length_b   1.000
_cell.length_c   1.000
_cell.angle_alpha   90.00
_cell.angle_beta   90.00
_cell.angle_gamma   90.00
#
_symmetry.space_group_name_H-M   'P 1'
#
loop_
_entity.id
_entity.type
_entity.pdbx_description
1 polymer ?
#
loop_
_entity_poly.entity_id
_entity_poly.type
_entity_poly.pdbx_seq_one_letter_code
_entity_poly.pdbx_strand_id
1 'polypeptide(L)'
;HPDAKNIDKTTWIKKFTQNIPDGCWYGCSMACAHGVDGFVLRTGPYKGHKVVVDGPEYETAAGCGSNCGIFDPDWVIECNFYCDTYGIDTISFGTITGFVMECWQR
;
A
#
# COMPACT_ATOMS: atom_id res chain seq x y z
N HIS A 1 7.99 -6.26 -15.23
CA HIS A 1 7.74 -4.97 -15.90
C HIS A 1 8.95 -4.07 -15.73
N PRO A 2 9.36 -3.24 -16.71
CA PRO A 2 10.50 -2.32 -16.60
C PRO A 2 10.40 -1.40 -15.37
N ASP A 3 9.19 -0.95 -15.04
CA ASP A 3 8.92 -0.03 -13.93
C ASP A 3 8.79 -0.71 -12.55
N ALA A 4 9.00 -2.03 -12.46
CA ALA A 4 8.92 -2.76 -11.19
C ALA A 4 9.89 -2.24 -10.12
N LYS A 5 10.95 -1.54 -10.53
CA LYS A 5 11.90 -0.88 -9.63
C LYS A 5 11.26 0.23 -8.79
N ASN A 6 10.13 0.79 -9.20
CA ASN A 6 9.47 1.89 -8.50
C ASN A 6 8.65 1.42 -7.28
N ILE A 7 8.40 0.12 -7.15
CA ILE A 7 7.71 -0.50 -6.02
C ILE A 7 8.62 -1.51 -5.31
N ASP A 8 9.94 -1.34 -5.45
CA ASP A 8 10.92 -2.19 -4.83
C ASP A 8 11.16 -1.83 -3.35
N LYS A 9 11.89 -2.69 -2.64
CA LYS A 9 12.29 -2.46 -1.25
C LYS A 9 12.95 -1.09 -1.03
N THR A 10 13.79 -0.63 -1.97
CA THR A 10 14.53 0.63 -1.78
C THR A 10 13.63 1.85 -1.85
N THR A 11 12.54 1.78 -2.61
CA THR A 11 11.55 2.84 -2.69
C THR A 11 10.67 2.89 -1.44
N TRP A 12 10.25 1.74 -0.93
CA TRP A 12 9.45 1.66 0.29
C TRP A 12 10.19 2.17 1.52
N ILE A 13 11.45 1.76 1.70
CA ILE A 13 12.29 2.22 2.83
C ILE A 13 12.44 3.74 2.87
N LYS A 14 12.47 4.42 1.71
CA LYS A 14 12.55 5.89 1.66
C LYS A 14 11.25 6.59 2.09
N LYS A 15 10.11 5.90 2.03
CA LYS A 15 8.80 6.45 2.36
C LYS A 15 8.40 6.17 3.80
N PHE A 16 8.91 5.10 4.41
CA PHE A 16 8.65 4.82 5.82
C PHE A 16 9.27 5.90 6.71
N THR A 17 8.47 6.45 7.62
CA THR A 17 8.81 7.64 8.40
C THR A 17 9.25 7.31 9.82
N GLN A 18 8.78 6.19 10.36
CA GLN A 18 8.92 5.86 11.77
C GLN A 18 10.40 5.67 12.18
N ASN A 19 11.29 5.25 11.26
CA ASN A 19 12.73 4.97 11.52
C ASN A 19 13.00 4.07 12.75
N ILE A 20 11.94 3.47 13.28
CA ILE A 20 11.93 2.51 14.36
C ILE A 20 11.19 1.28 13.82
N PRO A 21 11.66 0.07 14.16
CA PRO A 21 10.87 -1.12 13.91
C PRO A 21 9.54 -1.01 14.67
N ASP A 22 8.41 -1.05 13.96
CA ASP A 22 7.08 -0.96 14.58
C ASP A 22 6.53 -2.34 14.91
N GLY A 23 6.02 -2.48 16.13
CA GLY A 23 5.57 -3.74 16.69
C GLY A 23 4.05 -3.76 16.80
N CYS A 24 3.43 -4.85 16.36
CA CYS A 24 1.99 -5.05 16.53
C CYS A 24 1.52 -5.07 17.99
N TRP A 25 2.43 -5.34 18.94
CA TRP A 25 2.14 -5.40 20.37
C TRP A 25 3.37 -5.02 21.21
N TYR A 26 3.14 -4.56 22.45
CA TYR A 26 4.18 -4.28 23.44
C TYR A 26 5.10 -5.49 23.66
N GLY A 27 6.37 -5.37 23.28
CA GLY A 27 7.38 -6.43 23.41
C GLY A 27 7.60 -7.27 22.15
N CYS A 28 7.02 -6.91 21.00
CA CYS A 28 7.35 -7.55 19.74
C CYS A 28 8.79 -7.21 19.31
N SER A 29 9.72 -8.16 19.44
CA SER A 29 11.13 -7.97 19.02
C SER A 29 11.33 -8.05 17.50
N MET A 30 10.37 -8.63 16.77
CA MET A 30 10.44 -8.73 15.30
C MET A 30 10.11 -7.40 14.63
N ALA A 31 9.10 -6.71 15.16
CA ALA A 31 8.72 -5.36 14.79
C ALA A 31 8.70 -5.12 13.27
N CYS A 32 7.89 -5.92 12.59
CA CYS A 32 7.78 -5.96 11.14
C CYS A 32 6.78 -4.97 10.55
N ALA A 33 6.01 -4.25 11.37
CA ALA A 33 5.07 -3.26 10.87
C ALA A 33 5.83 -2.01 10.38
N HIS A 34 5.22 -1.28 9.45
CA HIS A 34 5.82 -0.11 8.84
C HIS A 34 4.76 0.97 8.66
N GLY A 35 5.02 2.19 9.09
CA GLY A 35 4.12 3.33 8.86
C GLY A 35 4.67 4.37 7.89
N VAL A 36 3.78 4.95 7.09
CA VAL A 36 4.00 6.18 6.33
C VAL A 36 3.21 7.32 6.98
N ASP A 37 3.91 8.20 7.68
CA ASP A 37 3.32 9.35 8.35
C ASP A 37 3.11 10.52 7.39
N GLY A 38 2.00 11.22 7.57
CA GLY A 38 1.76 12.50 6.94
C GLY A 38 1.48 12.43 5.44
N PHE A 39 1.02 11.27 4.97
CA PHE A 39 0.57 11.09 3.60
C PHE A 39 -0.70 11.93 3.35
N VAL A 40 -0.71 12.68 2.25
CA VAL A 40 -1.86 13.51 1.86
C VAL A 40 -2.66 12.77 0.80
N LEU A 41 -3.91 12.43 1.12
CA LEU A 41 -4.79 11.69 0.22
C LEU A 41 -5.15 12.53 -1.00
N ARG A 42 -5.02 11.96 -2.20
CA ARG A 42 -5.16 12.68 -3.49
C ARG A 42 -6.56 12.53 -4.07
N THR A 43 -7.23 11.44 -3.73
CA THR A 43 -8.49 10.98 -4.32
C THR A 43 -9.54 10.72 -3.24
N GLY A 44 -10.79 10.44 -3.65
CA GLY A 44 -11.86 9.97 -2.78
C GLY A 44 -12.44 11.00 -1.78
N PRO A 45 -13.30 10.56 -0.85
CA PRO A 45 -14.01 11.43 0.10
C PRO A 45 -13.09 12.09 1.14
N TYR A 46 -11.91 11.51 1.38
CA TYR A 46 -10.93 12.02 2.34
C TYR A 46 -9.83 12.86 1.67
N LYS A 47 -10.03 13.29 0.43
CA LYS A 47 -9.05 14.08 -0.33
C LYS A 47 -8.58 15.31 0.45
N GLY A 48 -7.27 15.50 0.52
CA GLY A 48 -6.62 16.61 1.23
C GLY A 48 -6.41 16.37 2.72
N HIS A 49 -6.90 15.25 3.27
CA HIS A 49 -6.60 14.88 4.65
C HIS A 49 -5.16 14.34 4.74
N LYS A 50 -4.47 14.76 5.80
CA LYS A 50 -3.15 14.26 6.16
C LYS A 50 -3.33 13.10 7.15
N VAL A 51 -2.95 11.90 6.74
CA VAL A 51 -3.18 10.66 7.49
C VAL A 51 -1.86 9.93 7.73
N VAL A 52 -1.88 9.00 8.67
CA VAL A 52 -0.86 7.96 8.83
C VAL A 52 -1.42 6.72 8.14
N VAL A 53 -0.62 6.10 7.29
CA VAL A 53 -0.96 4.83 6.64
C VAL A 53 -0.07 3.75 7.23
N ASP A 54 -0.67 2.70 7.77
CA ASP A 54 0.04 1.50 8.22
C ASP A 54 0.27 0.59 7.01
N GLY A 55 1.47 0.04 6.84
CA GLY A 55 1.93 -0.62 5.63
C GLY A 55 2.48 0.34 4.54
N PRO A 56 2.53 -0.10 3.27
CA PRO A 56 1.98 -1.35 2.75
C PRO A 56 2.83 -2.57 3.10
N GLU A 57 2.16 -3.64 3.54
CA GLU A 57 2.75 -4.96 3.62
C GLU A 57 3.02 -5.53 2.22
N TYR A 58 3.85 -6.57 2.15
CA TYR A 58 4.26 -7.17 0.88
C TYR A 58 3.06 -7.57 0.01
N GLU A 59 2.06 -8.19 0.61
CA GLU A 59 0.83 -8.64 -0.04
C GLU A 59 0.02 -7.47 -0.62
N THR A 60 -0.09 -6.37 0.12
CA THR A 60 -0.74 -5.15 -0.39
C THR A 60 0.03 -4.57 -1.56
N ALA A 61 1.36 -4.45 -1.47
CA ALA A 61 2.18 -3.90 -2.54
C ALA A 61 2.13 -4.76 -3.82
N ALA A 62 2.08 -6.09 -3.66
CA ALA A 62 1.91 -7.00 -4.77
C ALA A 62 0.48 -6.96 -5.36
N GLY A 63 -0.55 -7.03 -4.51
CA GLY A 63 -1.95 -7.10 -4.92
C GLY A 63 -2.47 -5.79 -5.54
N CYS A 64 -2.20 -4.65 -4.90
CA CYS A 64 -2.68 -3.34 -5.35
C CYS A 64 -1.71 -2.63 -6.31
N GLY A 65 -0.47 -3.11 -6.40
CA GLY A 65 0.56 -2.60 -7.31
C GLY A 65 0.73 -3.52 -8.52
N SER A 66 1.66 -4.47 -8.41
CA SER A 66 2.13 -5.27 -9.55
C SER A 66 1.04 -6.12 -10.21
N ASN A 67 0.10 -6.67 -9.44
CA ASN A 67 -1.01 -7.48 -9.95
C ASN A 67 -1.98 -6.67 -10.83
N CYS A 68 -2.12 -5.38 -10.55
CA CYS A 68 -2.92 -4.44 -11.36
C CYS A 68 -2.09 -3.71 -12.43
N GLY A 69 -0.79 -4.02 -12.56
CA GLY A 69 0.12 -3.31 -13.47
C GLY A 69 0.44 -1.87 -13.06
N ILE A 70 0.24 -1.52 -11.78
CA ILE A 70 0.46 -0.17 -11.27
C ILE A 70 1.79 -0.10 -10.51
N PHE A 71 2.68 0.79 -10.96
CA PHE A 71 4.03 0.95 -10.42
C PHE A 71 4.24 2.33 -9.77
N ASP A 72 3.17 3.02 -9.38
CA ASP A 72 3.22 4.24 -8.57
C ASP A 72 3.13 3.85 -7.08
N PRO A 73 4.18 4.07 -6.27
CA PRO A 73 4.15 3.76 -4.84
C PRO A 73 3.14 4.62 -4.07
N ASP A 74 2.87 5.86 -4.50
CA ASP A 74 1.88 6.71 -3.83
C ASP A 74 0.46 6.20 -4.08
N TRP A 75 0.22 5.54 -5.21
CA TRP A 75 -1.07 4.90 -5.47
C TRP A 75 -1.31 3.74 -4.50
N VAL A 76 -0.30 2.89 -4.31
CA VAL A 76 -0.41 1.73 -3.42
C VAL A 76 -0.63 2.15 -1.97
N ILE A 77 0.05 3.20 -1.48
CA ILE A 77 -0.15 3.74 -0.13
C ILE A 77 -1.59 4.25 0.05
N GLU A 78 -2.08 5.01 -0.93
CA GLU A 78 -3.44 5.54 -0.89
C GLU A 78 -4.49 4.43 -0.96
N CYS A 79 -4.27 3.43 -1.83
CA CYS A 79 -5.13 2.27 -1.96
C CYS A 79 -5.18 1.46 -0.66
N ASN A 80 -4.03 1.27 0.00
CA ASN A 80 -3.96 0.61 1.29
C ASN A 80 -4.78 1.35 2.36
N PHE A 81 -4.62 2.67 2.47
CA PHE A 81 -5.42 3.49 3.38
C PHE A 81 -6.92 3.29 3.18
N TYR A 82 -7.37 3.26 1.92
CA TYR A 82 -8.78 3.03 1.61
C TYR A 82 -9.25 1.63 1.95
N CYS A 83 -8.42 0.61 1.69
CA CYS A 83 -8.74 -0.76 2.08
C CYS A 83 -8.88 -0.88 3.60
N ASP A 84 -7.95 -0.32 4.37
CA ASP A 84 -8.00 -0.33 5.84
C ASP A 84 -9.22 0.44 6.37
N THR A 85 -9.48 1.63 5.82
CA THR A 85 -10.60 2.49 6.25
C THR A 85 -11.95 1.82 6.01
N TYR A 86 -12.08 1.08 4.90
CA TYR A 86 -13.31 0.37 4.56
C TYR A 86 -13.35 -1.07 5.07
N GLY A 87 -12.30 -1.56 5.73
CA GLY A 87 -12.22 -2.95 6.23
C GLY A 87 -12.20 -3.99 5.10
N ILE A 88 -11.55 -3.67 3.98
CA ILE A 88 -11.43 -4.51 2.79
C ILE A 88 -10.06 -5.18 2.78
N ASP A 89 -10.03 -6.49 2.55
CA ASP A 89 -8.79 -7.23 2.34
C ASP A 89 -8.10 -6.84 1.02
N THR A 90 -6.86 -6.35 1.12
CA THR A 90 -6.06 -5.86 -0.01
C THR A 90 -5.70 -6.95 -1.02
N ILE A 91 -5.58 -8.21 -0.58
CA ILE A 91 -5.31 -9.36 -1.46
C ILE A 91 -6.52 -9.63 -2.35
N SER A 92 -7.70 -9.78 -1.74
CA SER A 92 -8.95 -10.01 -2.46
C SER A 92 -9.28 -8.83 -3.37
N PHE A 93 -9.12 -7.60 -2.88
CA PHE A 93 -9.35 -6.39 -3.67
C PHE A 93 -8.43 -6.33 -4.90
N GLY A 94 -7.12 -6.53 -4.71
CA GLY A 94 -6.15 -6.51 -5.80
C GLY A 94 -6.40 -7.62 -6.83
N THR A 95 -6.77 -8.81 -6.37
CA THR A 95 -7.07 -9.96 -7.24
C THR A 95 -8.31 -9.74 -8.09
N ILE A 96 -9.42 -9.27 -7.48
CA ILE A 96 -10.66 -8.96 -8.19
C ILE A 96 -10.44 -7.81 -9.17
N THR A 97 -9.69 -6.78 -8.76
CA THR A 97 -9.38 -5.65 -9.64
C THR A 97 -8.58 -6.10 -10.87
N GLY A 98 -7.55 -6.92 -10.69
CA GLY A 98 -6.78 -7.50 -11.80
C GLY A 98 -7.65 -8.38 -12.71
N PHE A 99 -8.55 -9.18 -12.15
CA PHE A 99 -9.51 -9.97 -12.93
C PHE A 99 -10.43 -9.08 -13.77
N VAL A 100 -10.99 -8.00 -13.19
CA VAL A 100 -11.84 -7.04 -13.91
C VAL A 100 -11.06 -6.34 -15.03
N MET A 101 -9.79 -5.98 -14.79
CA MET A 101 -8.92 -5.40 -15.81
C MET A 101 -8.69 -6.37 -16.98
N GLU A 102 -8.44 -7.66 -16.71
CA GLU A 102 -8.30 -8.67 -17.77
C GLU A 102 -9.60 -8.87 -18.54
N CYS A 103 -10.75 -8.88 -17.85
CA CYS A 103 -12.07 -8.96 -18.49
C CYS A 103 -12.37 -7.77 -19.40
N TRP A 104 -11.89 -6.57 -19.07
CA TRP A 104 -12.05 -5.38 -19.92
C TRP A 104 -11.11 -5.36 -21.12
N GLN A 105 -9.89 -5.91 -20.96
CA GLN A 105 -8.90 -5.95 -22.03
C GLN A 105 -9.30 -6.88 -23.19
N ARG A 106 -10.17 -7.85 -22.93
CA ARG A 106 -10.72 -8.79 -23.92
C ARG A 106 -12.06 -8.33 -24.46
#